data_AF-A0A4R8TC48-F1
#
_entry.id   AF-A0A4R8TC48-F1
#
_cell.length_a   1.000
_cell.length_b   1.000
_cell.length_c   1.000
_cell.angle_alpha   90.00
_cell.angle_beta   90.00
_cell.angle_gamma   90.00
#
_symmetry.space_group_name_H-M   'P 1'
#
loop_
_entity.id
_entity.type
_entity.pdbx_description
1 polymer ?
#
loop_
_entity_poly.entity_id
_entity_poly.type
_entity_poly.pdbx_seq_one_letter_code
_entity_poly.pdbx_strand_id
1 'polypeptide(L)'
;MEIVNQLYKDSAMILPHRPYDLLTAEFGNDSHQWYLGSDQESWDPVAIYNEAKLVHFSDWPLPKPWLESPAHLVQEREPKCVKVNGVENCAARDIWQGIYQDFRERRKKNSESATQLRRTHRRMLPAAGGRGGDEDGPTSALPWCTALHPAPD
;
A
#
# COMPACT_ATOMS: atom_id res chain seq x y z
N MET A 1 -8.21 15.17 -0.65
CA MET A 1 -7.05 16.08 -0.45
C MET A 1 -7.46 17.54 -0.21
N GLU A 2 -8.74 17.90 -0.30
CA GLU A 2 -9.19 19.30 -0.25
C GLU A 2 -8.75 20.12 0.97
N ILE A 3 -8.91 19.60 2.19
CA ILE A 3 -8.59 20.38 3.40
C ILE A 3 -7.09 20.68 3.51
N VAL A 4 -6.23 19.71 3.20
CA VAL A 4 -4.76 19.89 3.23
C VAL A 4 -4.34 20.94 2.20
N ASN A 5 -4.92 20.90 1.01
CA ASN A 5 -4.64 21.89 -0.03
C ASN A 5 -5.12 23.29 0.41
N GLN A 6 -6.31 23.41 1.02
CA GLN A 6 -6.81 24.70 1.51
C GLN A 6 -5.90 25.31 2.59
N LEU A 7 -5.40 24.49 3.51
CA LEU A 7 -4.58 24.96 4.63
C LEU A 7 -3.13 25.27 4.24
N TYR A 8 -2.55 24.51 3.30
CA TYR A 8 -1.10 24.54 3.06
C TYR A 8 -0.70 24.86 1.62
N LYS A 9 -1.61 25.22 0.71
CA LYS A 9 -1.28 25.56 -0.69
C LYS A 9 -0.13 26.57 -0.84
N ASP A 10 -0.03 27.53 0.08
CA ASP A 10 0.94 28.63 0.00
C ASP A 10 2.23 28.36 0.79
N SER A 11 2.30 27.26 1.55
CA SER A 11 3.44 26.94 2.45
C SER A 11 4.00 25.54 2.29
N ALA A 12 3.31 24.63 1.61
CA ALA A 12 3.77 23.27 1.39
C ALA A 12 4.92 23.22 0.39
N MET A 13 5.85 22.30 0.61
CA MET A 13 6.82 21.92 -0.41
C MET A 13 6.12 21.20 -1.55
N ILE A 14 6.44 21.56 -2.79
CA ILE A 14 5.93 20.87 -3.98
C ILE A 14 6.91 19.77 -4.37
N LEU A 15 6.46 18.51 -4.27
CA LEU A 15 7.20 17.39 -4.84
C LEU A 15 6.96 17.34 -6.35
N PRO A 16 7.98 17.02 -7.16
CA PRO A 16 7.77 16.82 -8.58
C PRO A 16 6.90 15.57 -8.75
N HIS A 17 5.85 15.71 -9.57
CA HIS A 17 4.87 14.65 -9.81
C HIS A 17 5.56 13.37 -10.30
N ARG A 18 6.47 13.50 -11.27
CA ARG A 18 7.42 12.45 -11.66
C ARG A 18 8.74 12.66 -10.92
N PRO A 19 9.32 11.64 -10.25
CA PRO A 19 8.92 10.22 -10.21
C PRO A 19 8.10 9.78 -8.98
N TYR A 20 7.49 10.71 -8.23
CA TYR A 20 7.00 10.45 -6.87
C TYR A 20 5.50 10.23 -6.72
N ASP A 21 4.70 10.35 -7.79
CA ASP A 21 3.24 10.22 -7.72
C ASP A 21 2.67 9.42 -8.91
N LEU A 22 3.26 8.25 -9.18
CA LEU A 22 2.70 7.33 -10.17
C LEU A 22 1.47 6.62 -9.60
N LEU A 23 0.29 7.02 -10.09
CA LEU A 23 -0.97 6.35 -9.80
C LEU A 23 -1.07 5.04 -10.59
N THR A 24 -1.47 3.94 -9.95
CA THR A 24 -1.74 2.69 -10.68
C THR A 24 -2.91 2.80 -11.66
N ALA A 25 -3.91 3.64 -11.35
CA ALA A 25 -5.02 3.91 -12.25
C ALA A 25 -4.58 4.63 -13.55
N GLU A 26 -3.42 5.30 -13.53
CA GLU A 26 -2.88 5.98 -14.71
C GLU A 26 -2.62 4.99 -15.85
N PHE A 27 -2.18 3.76 -15.56
CA PHE A 27 -1.93 2.74 -16.59
C PHE A 27 -3.18 2.35 -17.39
N GLY A 28 -4.36 2.51 -16.81
CA GLY A 28 -5.65 2.19 -17.45
C GLY A 28 -6.39 3.41 -17.99
N ASN A 29 -5.79 4.61 -17.90
CA ASN A 29 -6.42 5.85 -18.34
C ASN A 29 -6.38 5.98 -19.88
N ASP A 30 -7.39 6.62 -20.46
CA ASP A 30 -7.46 6.85 -21.91
C ASP A 30 -6.55 8.02 -22.36
N SER A 31 -6.22 8.94 -21.43
CA SER A 31 -5.34 10.08 -21.68
C SER A 31 -4.39 10.31 -20.52
N HIS A 32 -3.10 10.37 -20.84
CA HIS A 32 -2.02 10.51 -19.86
C HIS A 32 -1.48 11.94 -19.73
N GLN A 33 -2.09 12.91 -20.42
CA GLN A 33 -1.57 14.28 -20.50
C GLN A 33 -1.34 14.95 -19.14
N TRP A 34 -2.17 14.62 -18.14
CA TRP A 34 -2.08 15.20 -16.80
C TRP A 34 -0.90 14.65 -16.02
N TYR A 35 -0.63 13.35 -16.19
CA TYR A 35 0.54 12.70 -15.60
C TYR A 35 1.83 13.15 -16.28
N LEU A 36 1.81 13.25 -17.62
CA LEU A 36 2.97 13.68 -18.41
C LEU A 36 3.23 15.19 -18.28
N GLY A 37 2.21 15.98 -17.92
CA GLY A 37 2.29 17.45 -17.87
C GLY A 37 2.38 18.10 -19.25
N SER A 38 2.14 17.35 -20.32
CA SER A 38 2.25 17.78 -21.72
C SER A 38 1.41 16.88 -22.62
N ASP A 39 0.95 17.43 -23.74
CA ASP A 39 0.31 16.70 -24.84
C ASP A 39 1.31 16.25 -25.92
N GLN A 40 2.58 16.66 -25.80
CA GLN A 40 3.64 16.33 -26.76
C GLN A 40 4.39 15.05 -26.43
N GLU A 41 4.44 14.66 -25.15
CA GLU A 41 5.10 13.43 -24.71
C GLU A 41 4.16 12.23 -24.92
N SER A 42 4.69 11.15 -25.50
CA SER A 42 3.95 9.91 -25.65
C SER A 42 4.02 9.08 -24.37
N TRP A 43 2.90 8.45 -24.00
CA TRP A 43 2.88 7.49 -22.92
C TRP A 43 3.68 6.22 -23.26
N ASP A 44 4.75 6.00 -22.50
CA ASP A 44 5.51 4.75 -22.48
C ASP A 44 5.44 4.14 -21.07
N PRO A 45 4.60 3.11 -20.84
CA PRO A 45 4.40 2.56 -19.52
C PRO A 45 5.68 1.93 -18.94
N VAL A 46 6.60 1.45 -19.79
CA VAL A 46 7.86 0.84 -19.35
C VAL A 46 8.81 1.93 -18.87
N ALA A 47 8.98 3.01 -19.63
CA ALA A 47 9.83 4.13 -19.24
C ALA A 47 9.32 4.79 -17.94
N ILE A 48 8.01 5.05 -17.86
CA ILE A 48 7.38 5.64 -16.68
C ILE A 48 7.56 4.76 -15.44
N TYR A 49 7.33 3.44 -15.56
CA TYR A 49 7.52 2.53 -14.44
C TYR A 49 8.98 2.47 -13.97
N ASN A 50 9.94 2.49 -14.90
CA ASN A 50 11.36 2.48 -14.56
C ASN A 50 11.84 3.80 -13.93
N GLU A 51 11.18 4.92 -14.24
CA GLU A 51 11.45 6.22 -13.64
C GLU A 51 10.89 6.32 -12.21
N ALA A 52 9.74 5.68 -11.96
CA ALA A 52 8.97 5.82 -10.73
C ALA A 52 9.74 5.39 -9.47
N LYS A 53 9.66 6.23 -8.44
CA LYS A 53 10.22 5.96 -7.10
C LYS A 53 9.14 5.65 -6.07
N LEU A 54 7.90 6.05 -6.35
CA LEU A 54 6.73 5.78 -5.50
C LEU A 54 5.54 5.44 -6.41
N VAL A 55 4.78 4.41 -6.01
CA VAL A 55 3.54 4.00 -6.67
C VAL A 55 2.38 4.13 -5.69
N HIS A 56 1.28 4.72 -6.15
CA HIS A 56 0.06 4.96 -5.37
C HIS A 56 -1.13 4.18 -5.94
N PHE A 57 -1.57 3.19 -5.18
CA PHE A 57 -2.74 2.36 -5.47
C PHE A 57 -4.07 3.13 -5.42
N SER A 58 -4.63 3.42 -6.60
CA SER A 58 -5.76 4.35 -6.81
C SER A 58 -6.91 3.79 -7.67
N ASP A 59 -6.96 2.47 -7.91
CA ASP A 59 -7.91 1.83 -8.83
C ASP A 59 -9.31 1.58 -8.23
N TRP A 60 -9.92 2.54 -7.54
CA TRP A 60 -11.29 2.36 -6.99
C TRP A 60 -12.25 1.82 -8.07
N PRO A 61 -13.09 0.80 -7.79
CA PRO A 61 -13.41 0.20 -6.49
C PRO A 61 -12.55 -1.02 -6.11
N LEU A 62 -11.43 -1.26 -6.80
CA LEU A 62 -10.53 -2.36 -6.44
C LEU A 62 -10.05 -2.17 -4.99
N PRO A 63 -10.13 -3.22 -4.15
CA PRO A 63 -9.70 -3.11 -2.77
C PRO A 63 -8.19 -2.86 -2.71
N LYS A 64 -7.73 -2.38 -1.56
CA LYS A 64 -6.30 -2.16 -1.37
C LYS A 64 -5.51 -3.47 -1.56
N PRO A 65 -4.27 -3.42 -2.09
CA PRO A 65 -3.57 -4.62 -2.57
C PRO A 65 -3.28 -5.69 -1.51
N TRP A 66 -3.38 -5.35 -0.23
CA TRP A 66 -3.24 -6.32 0.87
C TRP A 66 -4.52 -7.12 1.16
N LEU A 67 -5.59 -6.89 0.40
CA LEU A 67 -6.84 -7.63 0.45
C LEU A 67 -7.03 -8.42 -0.84
N GLU A 68 -7.76 -9.52 -0.76
CA GLU A 68 -8.15 -10.28 -1.94
C GLU A 68 -9.07 -9.44 -2.84
N SER A 69 -8.79 -9.46 -4.14
CA SER A 69 -9.55 -8.70 -5.13
C SER A 69 -10.53 -9.62 -5.86
N PRO A 70 -11.83 -9.27 -5.96
CA PRO A 70 -12.76 -10.02 -6.78
C PRO A 70 -12.32 -10.04 -8.25
N ALA A 71 -12.35 -11.22 -8.88
CA ALA A 71 -11.86 -11.40 -10.25
C ALA A 71 -12.54 -10.46 -11.26
N HIS A 72 -13.85 -10.20 -11.11
CA HIS A 72 -14.58 -9.29 -12.00
C HIS A 72 -14.09 -7.84 -11.89
N LEU A 73 -13.71 -7.37 -10.70
CA LEU A 73 -13.18 -6.02 -10.52
C LEU A 73 -11.76 -5.89 -11.07
N VAL A 74 -10.95 -6.95 -10.93
CA VAL A 74 -9.62 -6.99 -11.56
C VAL A 74 -9.75 -6.89 -13.07
N GLN A 75 -10.65 -7.66 -13.67
CA GLN A 75 -10.91 -7.63 -15.11
C GLN A 75 -11.45 -6.27 -15.60
N GLU A 76 -12.27 -5.59 -14.78
CA GLU A 76 -12.77 -4.26 -15.10
C GLU A 76 -11.68 -3.18 -15.06
N ARG A 77 -10.72 -3.31 -14.13
CA ARG A 77 -9.71 -2.28 -13.85
C ARG A 77 -8.38 -2.51 -14.54
N GLU A 78 -8.07 -3.73 -14.95
CA GLU A 78 -6.82 -4.00 -15.63
C GLU A 78 -6.73 -3.21 -16.95
N PRO A 79 -5.55 -2.62 -17.26
CA PRO A 79 -5.35 -1.92 -18.53
C PRO A 79 -5.67 -2.82 -19.73
N LYS A 80 -6.21 -2.24 -20.80
CA LYS A 80 -6.42 -2.96 -22.07
C LYS A 80 -5.10 -3.05 -22.84
N CYS A 81 -4.88 -4.16 -23.54
CA CYS A 81 -3.81 -4.21 -24.53
C CYS A 81 -4.15 -3.30 -25.72
N VAL A 82 -3.15 -2.58 -26.23
CA VAL A 82 -3.29 -1.63 -27.33
C VAL A 82 -2.56 -2.15 -28.56
N LYS A 83 -3.04 -1.83 -29.76
CA LYS A 83 -2.33 -2.15 -31.00
C LYS A 83 -1.42 -1.00 -31.40
N VAL A 84 -0.12 -1.23 -31.38
CA VAL A 84 0.90 -0.30 -31.85
C VAL A 84 1.47 -0.85 -33.15
N ASN A 85 1.27 -0.15 -34.26
CA ASN A 85 1.72 -0.59 -35.60
C ASN A 85 1.22 -2.01 -35.98
N GLY A 86 0.00 -2.35 -35.57
CA GLY A 86 -0.60 -3.67 -35.84
C GLY A 86 -0.14 -4.79 -34.91
N VAL A 87 0.85 -4.53 -34.04
CA VAL A 87 1.33 -5.47 -33.02
C VAL A 87 0.63 -5.17 -31.70
N GLU A 88 0.13 -6.21 -31.03
CA GLU A 88 -0.46 -6.08 -29.70
C GLU A 88 0.62 -5.75 -28.66
N ASN A 89 0.34 -4.76 -27.82
CA ASN A 89 1.19 -4.33 -26.72
C ASN A 89 0.37 -4.34 -25.43
N CYS A 90 0.74 -5.21 -24.50
CA CYS A 90 0.12 -5.38 -23.19
C CYS A 90 0.98 -4.82 -22.04
N ALA A 91 2.05 -4.07 -22.32
CA ALA A 91 3.02 -3.66 -21.30
C ALA A 91 2.39 -2.95 -20.10
N ALA A 92 1.41 -2.07 -20.32
CA ALA A 92 0.69 -1.41 -19.23
C ALA A 92 -0.05 -2.41 -18.33
N ARG A 93 -0.71 -3.42 -18.92
CA ARG A 93 -1.40 -4.48 -18.17
C ARG A 93 -0.42 -5.33 -17.39
N ASP A 94 0.66 -5.77 -18.04
CA ASP A 94 1.65 -6.65 -17.43
C ASP A 94 2.34 -5.97 -16.24
N ILE A 95 2.69 -4.69 -16.38
CA ILE A 95 3.25 -3.87 -15.30
C ILE A 95 2.23 -3.70 -14.17
N TRP A 96 0.99 -3.32 -14.49
CA TRP A 96 -0.06 -3.13 -13.48
C TRP A 96 -0.30 -4.42 -12.67
N GLN A 97 -0.45 -5.56 -13.34
CA GLN A 97 -0.62 -6.86 -12.68
C GLN A 97 0.61 -7.22 -11.85
N GLY A 98 1.81 -6.96 -12.38
CA GLY A 98 3.09 -7.16 -11.69
C GLY A 98 3.20 -6.36 -10.39
N ILE A 99 2.81 -5.09 -10.39
CA ILE A 99 2.80 -4.24 -9.18
C ILE A 99 1.90 -4.83 -8.09
N TYR A 100 0.68 -5.25 -8.45
CA TYR A 100 -0.26 -5.85 -7.51
C TYR A 100 0.19 -7.22 -7.00
N GLN A 101 0.79 -8.03 -7.86
CA GLN A 101 1.35 -9.33 -7.49
C GLN A 101 2.54 -9.17 -6.54
N ASP A 102 3.54 -8.38 -6.91
CA ASP A 102 4.76 -8.16 -6.12
C ASP A 102 4.42 -7.63 -4.71
N PHE A 103 3.50 -6.66 -4.61
CA PHE A 103 3.08 -6.13 -3.31
C PHE A 103 2.44 -7.21 -2.42
N ARG A 104 1.55 -8.04 -2.99
CA ARG A 104 0.90 -9.15 -2.26
C ARG A 104 1.92 -10.17 -1.78
N GLU A 105 2.85 -10.57 -2.64
CA GLU A 105 3.88 -11.56 -2.34
C GLU A 105 4.82 -11.07 -1.22
N ARG A 106 5.30 -9.82 -1.31
CA ARG A 106 6.16 -9.23 -0.26
C ARG A 106 5.45 -9.18 1.08
N ARG A 107 4.15 -8.87 1.11
CA ARG A 107 3.39 -8.78 2.37
C ARG A 107 3.08 -10.15 2.97
N LYS A 108 2.80 -11.16 2.14
CA LYS A 108 2.64 -12.54 2.58
C LYS A 108 3.92 -13.07 3.22
N LYS A 109 5.07 -12.88 2.56
CA LYS A 109 6.39 -13.26 3.10
C LYS A 109 6.68 -12.59 4.45
N ASN A 110 6.35 -11.31 4.58
CA ASN A 110 6.54 -10.57 5.84
C ASN A 110 5.64 -11.12 6.96
N SER A 111 4.39 -11.47 6.64
CA SER A 111 3.46 -12.12 7.58
C SER A 111 3.97 -13.49 8.06
N GLU A 112 4.44 -14.31 7.13
CA GLU A 112 5.01 -15.64 7.44
C GLU A 112 6.28 -15.51 8.29
N SER A 113 7.16 -14.56 7.95
CA SER A 113 8.38 -14.27 8.71
C SER A 113 8.06 -13.76 10.13
N ALA A 114 7.08 -12.87 10.28
CA ALA A 114 6.62 -12.40 11.58
C ALA A 114 6.01 -13.54 12.42
N THR A 115 5.26 -14.44 11.79
CA THR A 115 4.68 -15.63 12.44
C THR A 115 5.78 -16.59 12.89
N GLN A 116 6.79 -16.82 12.06
CA GLN A 116 7.93 -17.66 12.38
C GLN A 116 8.74 -17.07 13.54
N LEU A 117 9.01 -15.76 13.54
CA LEU A 117 9.70 -15.08 14.64
C LEU A 117 8.92 -15.17 15.96
N ARG A 118 7.58 -15.04 15.91
CA ARG A 118 6.73 -15.24 17.09
C ARG A 118 6.80 -16.68 17.60
N ARG A 119 6.84 -17.67 16.70
CA ARG A 119 6.97 -19.10 17.07
C ARG A 119 8.34 -19.41 17.68
N THR A 120 9.43 -18.87 17.13
CA THR A 120 10.77 -19.07 17.70
C THR A 120 10.91 -18.40 19.05
N HIS A 121 10.43 -17.16 19.21
CA HIS A 121 10.40 -16.48 20.50
C HIS A 121 9.57 -17.25 21.54
N ARG A 122 8.43 -17.82 21.13
CA ARG A 122 7.62 -18.70 22.01
C ARG A 122 8.33 -19.99 22.42
N ARG A 123 9.17 -20.56 21.56
CA ARG A 123 9.98 -21.75 21.87
C ARG A 123 11.20 -21.44 22.75
N MET A 124 11.72 -20.22 22.71
CA MET A 124 12.86 -19.78 23.53
C MET A 124 12.45 -19.34 24.94
N LEU A 125 11.18 -19.02 25.17
CA LEU A 125 10.66 -18.81 26.52
C LEU A 125 10.65 -20.15 27.26
N PRO A 126 11.23 -20.24 28.48
CA PRO A 126 11.15 -21.46 29.27
C PRO A 126 9.66 -21.80 29.48
N ALA A 127 9.31 -23.08 29.34
CA ALA A 127 7.98 -23.55 29.69
C ALA A 127 7.70 -23.07 31.11
N ALA A 128 6.62 -22.29 31.29
CA ALA A 128 6.18 -21.90 32.61
C ALA A 128 5.95 -23.20 33.39
N GLY A 129 6.89 -23.53 34.27
CA GLY A 129 6.87 -24.75 35.04
C GLY A 129 5.58 -24.77 35.83
N GLY A 130 4.72 -25.75 35.54
CA GLY A 130 3.57 -26.04 36.37
C GLY A 130 4.06 -26.38 37.77
N ARG A 131 3.86 -25.46 38.71
CA ARG A 131 3.86 -25.76 40.13
C ARG A 131 2.41 -25.66 40.58
N GLY A 132 1.85 -26.82 40.92
CA GLY A 132 0.66 -26.90 41.74
C GLY A 132 0.93 -26.29 43.12
N GLY A 133 -0.14 -25.81 43.74
CA GLY A 133 -0.14 -25.22 45.08
C GLY A 133 -1.40 -24.39 45.24
N ASP A 134 -2.37 -24.96 45.96
CA ASP A 134 -3.62 -24.36 46.38
C ASP A 134 -3.43 -23.10 47.28
N GLU A 135 -4.56 -22.39 47.44
CA GLU A 135 -4.97 -21.48 48.54
C GLU A 135 -4.75 -19.95 48.38
N ASP A 136 -5.86 -19.29 48.01
CA ASP A 136 -6.52 -18.12 48.63
C ASP A 136 -5.77 -16.78 48.89
N GLY A 137 -5.93 -15.85 47.94
CA GLY A 137 -6.21 -14.40 48.09
C GLY A 137 -5.15 -13.45 48.73
N PRO A 138 -5.33 -12.10 48.67
CA PRO A 138 -6.31 -11.30 47.94
C PRO A 138 -5.71 -10.35 46.88
N THR A 139 -6.61 -9.88 46.03
CA THR A 139 -6.46 -8.97 44.89
C THR A 139 -5.73 -7.67 45.23
N SER A 140 -4.53 -7.47 44.67
CA SER A 140 -3.85 -6.17 44.61
C SER A 140 -4.01 -5.57 43.22
N ALA A 141 -4.80 -4.49 43.15
CA ALA A 141 -5.06 -3.72 41.95
C ALA A 141 -3.77 -3.13 41.33
N LEU A 142 -3.64 -3.25 40.02
CA LEU A 142 -2.67 -2.50 39.21
C LEU A 142 -3.22 -1.08 39.00
N PRO A 143 -2.50 0.00 39.38
CA PRO A 143 -2.87 1.35 39.00
C PRO A 143 -2.27 1.70 37.63
N TRP A 144 -2.67 2.85 37.08
CA TRP A 144 -2.12 3.53 35.88
C TRP A 144 -2.82 3.27 34.54
N CYS A 145 -4.11 3.59 34.48
CA CYS A 145 -4.73 4.11 33.26
C CYS A 145 -5.52 5.38 33.61
N THR A 146 -4.88 6.55 33.53
CA THR A 146 -5.63 7.82 33.45
C THR A 146 -4.97 8.79 32.48
N ALA A 147 -5.64 8.94 31.34
CA ALA A 147 -5.74 10.07 30.43
C ALA A 147 -4.81 11.29 30.62
N LEU A 148 -4.03 11.60 29.57
CA LEU A 148 -3.58 12.95 29.27
C LEU A 148 -4.69 13.71 28.55
N HIS A 149 -5.18 14.79 29.16
CA HIS A 149 -5.83 15.91 28.49
C HIS A 149 -4.98 17.18 28.73
N PRO A 150 -5.03 18.17 27.81
CA PRO A 150 -4.13 19.32 27.80
C PRO A 150 -4.57 20.43 28.76
N ALA A 151 -3.61 21.22 29.25
CA ALA A 151 -3.84 22.39 30.09
C ALA A 151 -4.07 23.67 29.26
N PRO A 152 -4.93 24.61 29.71
CA PRO A 152 -4.96 25.99 29.26
C PRO A 152 -4.19 26.91 30.22
N ASP A 153 -3.37 27.81 29.68
CA ASP A 153 -3.57 29.28 29.68
C ASP A 153 -2.44 29.96 28.89
#